data_AF-A0AA39MUU0-F1
#
_entry.id   AF-A0AA39MUU0-F1
#
_cell.length_a   1.000
_cell.length_b   1.000
_cell.length_c   1.000
_cell.angle_alpha   90.00
_cell.angle_beta   90.00
_cell.angle_gamma   90.00
#
_symmetry.space_group_name_H-M   'P 1'
#
loop_
_entity.id
_entity.type
_entity.pdbx_description
1 polymer ?
#
loop_
_entity_poly.entity_id
_entity_poly.type
_entity_poly.pdbx_seq_one_letter_code
_entity_poly.pdbx_strand_id
1 'polypeptide(L)'
;MLRLYLLAITSLICITRAQQHNAEPTVKGSTDGGWQSFPDVGDATAYPEWVVNKGMGAYMPVYQTAGQNATQVTRAIIVLHGKERACWSDWNSLNNALYNATYNDPTIKREHISILGPCFFTEADLKGGAAKDGQLLWGTTTWISGHPNIAPDSVSGFSSFDVLDALVAYYMDKSVYPNLKVLIVGGHSAGGQTTQRYAALRKSTKNDDRLQFWIANPGSLCWLTSDRPFPDDSCQGVDEFKYGLESNFPAYAASNALSLGREGIINRYHSRALSYAWGLKDEGNGDTRCQAEVSCHLSLVAIAINVPQTQGSSHIARGKQFVAMLENMGGIPNLTTVDWVPGVSHNTAGMMASDAGIDKVKKVIY
;
A
#
# COMPACT_ATOMS: atom_id res chain seq x y z
N MET A 1 -54.08 -35.94 -43.75
CA MET A 1 -53.44 -34.83 -42.99
C MET A 1 -52.41 -35.44 -42.05
N LEU A 2 -51.12 -35.34 -42.38
CA LEU A 2 -50.03 -35.80 -41.49
C LEU A 2 -49.16 -34.58 -41.19
N ARG A 3 -49.21 -34.07 -39.95
CA ARG A 3 -48.39 -32.93 -39.50
C ARG A 3 -47.02 -33.47 -39.07
N LEU A 4 -45.97 -33.03 -39.76
CA LEU A 4 -44.59 -33.21 -39.36
C LEU A 4 -44.26 -32.16 -38.28
N TYR A 5 -43.92 -32.57 -37.07
CA TYR A 5 -43.40 -31.68 -36.03
C TYR A 5 -41.87 -31.65 -36.13
N LEU A 6 -41.31 -30.52 -36.58
CA LEU A 6 -39.89 -30.22 -36.42
C LEU A 6 -39.65 -29.80 -34.97
N LEU A 7 -38.90 -30.60 -34.21
CA LEU A 7 -38.29 -30.14 -32.96
C LEU A 7 -37.07 -29.26 -33.31
N ALA A 8 -37.15 -27.98 -32.98
CA ALA A 8 -35.99 -27.10 -32.97
C ALA A 8 -35.16 -27.40 -31.72
N ILE A 9 -33.97 -27.99 -31.91
CA ILE A 9 -32.98 -28.16 -30.85
C ILE A 9 -32.24 -26.82 -30.72
N THR A 10 -32.61 -26.03 -29.71
CA THR A 10 -31.83 -24.85 -29.30
C THR A 10 -30.61 -25.33 -28.53
N SER A 11 -29.43 -25.32 -29.17
CA SER A 11 -28.16 -25.54 -28.50
C SER A 11 -27.92 -24.42 -27.47
N LEU A 12 -27.99 -24.75 -26.18
CA LEU A 12 -27.43 -23.90 -25.13
C LEU A 12 -25.91 -23.92 -25.28
N ILE A 13 -25.33 -22.82 -25.77
CA ILE A 13 -23.90 -22.58 -25.64
C ILE A 13 -23.65 -22.24 -24.17
N CYS A 14 -23.23 -23.23 -23.40
CA CYS A 14 -22.74 -23.01 -22.04
C CYS A 14 -21.35 -22.36 -22.15
N ILE A 15 -21.29 -21.03 -22.18
CA ILE A 15 -20.02 -20.30 -22.08
C ILE A 15 -19.54 -20.46 -20.63
N THR A 16 -18.73 -21.46 -20.37
CA THR A 16 -17.96 -21.53 -19.13
C THR A 16 -16.95 -20.37 -19.14
N ARG A 17 -17.24 -19.28 -18.42
CA ARG A 17 -16.22 -18.26 -18.13
C ARG A 17 -15.15 -18.91 -17.28
N ALA A 18 -13.98 -19.18 -17.85
CA ALA A 18 -12.82 -19.54 -17.04
C ALA A 18 -12.45 -18.33 -16.19
N GLN A 19 -12.16 -18.56 -14.91
CA GLN A 19 -11.61 -17.53 -14.03
C GLN A 19 -10.23 -17.15 -14.54
N GLN A 20 -10.07 -15.92 -15.02
CA GLN A 20 -8.81 -15.43 -15.56
C GLN A 20 -7.80 -15.22 -14.41
N HIS A 21 -6.55 -15.57 -14.67
CA HIS A 21 -5.45 -15.43 -13.72
C HIS A 21 -4.15 -15.19 -14.48
N ASN A 22 -3.41 -14.17 -14.08
CA ASN A 22 -2.10 -13.86 -14.64
C ASN A 22 -1.02 -14.56 -13.83
N ALA A 23 -0.20 -15.35 -14.52
CA ALA A 23 0.96 -15.99 -13.92
C ALA A 23 1.91 -14.91 -13.35
N GLU A 24 2.50 -15.22 -12.21
CA GLU A 24 3.49 -14.34 -11.58
C GLU A 24 4.77 -14.31 -12.43
N PRO A 25 5.32 -13.12 -12.75
CA PRO A 25 6.59 -13.03 -13.46
C PRO A 25 7.74 -13.63 -12.65
N THR A 26 8.51 -14.52 -13.27
CA THR A 26 9.75 -15.05 -12.67
C THR A 26 10.88 -14.05 -12.88
N VAL A 27 11.29 -13.37 -11.82
CA VAL A 27 12.40 -12.40 -11.83
C VAL A 27 13.56 -12.95 -11.01
N LYS A 28 14.77 -12.94 -11.59
CA LYS A 28 15.99 -13.32 -10.86
C LYS A 28 16.41 -12.22 -9.89
N GLY A 29 17.16 -12.60 -8.85
CA GLY A 29 17.63 -11.68 -7.81
C GLY A 29 16.92 -11.93 -6.49
N SER A 30 17.03 -10.97 -5.57
CA SER A 30 16.38 -11.05 -4.26
C SER A 30 16.19 -9.68 -3.64
N THR A 31 15.45 -9.60 -2.54
CA THR A 31 15.27 -8.37 -1.76
C THR A 31 16.59 -7.74 -1.32
N ASP A 32 17.59 -8.55 -0.96
CA ASP A 32 18.89 -8.04 -0.49
C ASP A 32 19.90 -7.84 -1.63
N GLY A 33 19.89 -8.74 -2.62
CA GLY A 33 20.81 -8.72 -3.75
C GLY A 33 20.37 -7.82 -4.90
N GLY A 34 19.13 -7.33 -4.87
CA GLY A 34 18.51 -6.57 -5.93
C GLY A 34 17.89 -7.46 -7.01
N TRP A 35 16.83 -6.96 -7.64
CA TRP A 35 16.19 -7.62 -8.75
C TRP A 35 16.93 -7.40 -10.06
N GLN A 36 16.92 -8.42 -10.93
CA GLN A 36 17.70 -8.41 -12.16
C GLN A 36 16.97 -7.86 -13.38
N SER A 37 15.67 -7.65 -13.28
CA SER A 37 14.87 -7.07 -14.36
C SER A 37 13.61 -6.41 -13.84
N PHE A 38 13.10 -5.47 -14.63
CA PHE A 38 11.74 -4.93 -14.54
C PHE A 38 10.89 -5.70 -15.55
N PRO A 39 10.13 -6.73 -15.13
CA PRO A 39 9.52 -7.69 -16.04
C PRO A 39 8.29 -7.14 -16.77
N ASP A 40 7.88 -7.81 -17.85
CA ASP A 40 6.53 -7.63 -18.38
C ASP A 40 5.51 -8.30 -17.46
N VAL A 41 4.33 -7.68 -17.31
CA VAL A 41 3.23 -8.18 -16.48
C VAL A 41 1.97 -8.18 -17.32
N GLY A 42 1.24 -9.31 -17.32
CA GLY A 42 -0.03 -9.41 -18.04
C GLY A 42 -1.01 -8.32 -17.59
N ASP A 43 -1.71 -7.72 -18.55
CA ASP A 43 -2.66 -6.60 -18.37
C ASP A 43 -2.06 -5.30 -17.82
N ALA A 44 -0.73 -5.20 -17.66
CA ALA A 44 -0.06 -3.96 -17.29
C ALA A 44 0.73 -3.40 -18.48
N THR A 45 0.79 -2.07 -18.57
CA THR A 45 1.81 -1.36 -19.32
C THR A 45 2.90 -0.93 -18.33
N ALA A 46 4.14 -1.30 -18.66
CA ALA A 46 5.33 -0.92 -17.91
C ALA A 46 5.83 0.44 -18.40
N TYR A 47 5.92 1.43 -17.50
CA TYR A 47 6.47 2.74 -17.78
C TYR A 47 7.78 2.91 -17.00
N PRO A 48 8.94 2.59 -17.61
CA PRO A 48 10.22 2.62 -16.89
C PRO A 48 10.66 4.03 -16.49
N GLU A 49 10.16 5.05 -17.18
CA GLU A 49 10.58 6.45 -17.03
C GLU A 49 9.38 7.37 -16.74
N TRP A 50 8.49 6.96 -15.84
CA TRP A 50 7.34 7.78 -15.47
C TRP A 50 7.77 9.05 -14.75
N VAL A 51 7.53 10.20 -15.38
CA VAL A 51 7.92 11.50 -14.85
C VAL A 51 6.99 11.89 -13.70
N VAL A 52 7.56 12.05 -12.50
CA VAL A 52 6.85 12.51 -11.29
C VAL A 52 7.06 14.00 -11.03
N ASN A 53 8.16 14.58 -11.55
CA ASN A 53 8.37 16.03 -11.55
C ASN A 53 9.20 16.47 -12.76
N LYS A 54 8.55 17.11 -13.74
CA LYS A 54 9.21 17.58 -14.96
C LYS A 54 10.26 18.66 -14.71
N GLY A 55 10.02 19.57 -13.75
CA GLY A 55 10.93 20.69 -13.47
C GLY A 55 12.25 20.22 -12.85
N MET A 56 12.21 19.14 -12.07
CA MET A 56 13.40 18.51 -11.50
C MET A 56 14.00 17.42 -12.38
N GLY A 57 13.31 17.01 -13.46
CA GLY A 57 13.71 15.81 -14.23
C GLY A 57 13.56 14.51 -13.43
N ALA A 58 12.71 14.50 -12.39
CA ALA A 58 12.52 13.36 -11.52
C ALA A 58 11.56 12.35 -12.14
N TYR A 59 11.98 11.09 -12.24
CA TYR A 59 11.19 9.99 -12.79
C TYR A 59 11.47 8.68 -12.06
N MET A 60 10.54 7.72 -12.20
CA MET A 60 10.68 6.37 -11.67
C MET A 60 9.89 5.34 -12.48
N PRO A 61 10.17 4.03 -12.35
CA PRO A 61 9.36 3.00 -12.97
C PRO A 61 8.00 2.82 -12.28
N VAL A 62 6.94 2.67 -13.07
CA VAL A 62 5.60 2.29 -12.61
C VAL A 62 4.97 1.25 -13.55
N TYR A 63 4.08 0.42 -13.03
CA TYR A 63 3.10 -0.32 -13.83
C TYR A 63 1.77 0.42 -13.80
N GLN A 64 1.05 0.45 -14.91
CA GLN A 64 -0.36 0.89 -14.95
C GLN A 64 -1.18 -0.14 -15.73
N THR A 65 -2.46 -0.33 -15.41
CA THR A 65 -3.35 -1.18 -16.22
C THR A 65 -3.32 -0.77 -17.70
N ALA A 66 -3.13 -1.76 -18.57
CA ALA A 66 -3.02 -1.59 -20.01
C ALA A 66 -4.37 -1.28 -20.67
N GLY A 67 -4.33 -0.60 -21.81
CA GLY A 67 -5.48 -0.43 -22.71
C GLY A 67 -6.65 0.37 -22.14
N GLN A 68 -6.42 1.17 -21.10
CA GLN A 68 -7.50 1.91 -20.44
C GLN A 68 -7.96 3.13 -21.22
N ASN A 69 -9.26 3.33 -21.26
CA ASN A 69 -9.85 4.62 -21.61
C ASN A 69 -9.99 5.46 -20.34
N ALA A 70 -9.12 6.45 -20.16
CA ALA A 70 -9.10 7.31 -18.97
C ALA A 70 -10.47 7.97 -18.67
N THR A 71 -11.25 8.28 -19.71
CA THR A 71 -12.59 8.87 -19.54
C THR A 71 -13.62 7.90 -18.95
N GLN A 72 -13.40 6.59 -19.02
CA GLN A 72 -14.29 5.56 -18.45
C GLN A 72 -13.83 5.10 -17.06
N VAL A 73 -12.63 5.48 -16.62
CA VAL A 73 -12.12 5.12 -15.30
C VAL A 73 -12.95 5.84 -14.24
N THR A 74 -13.56 5.06 -13.36
CA THR A 74 -14.33 5.56 -12.22
C THR A 74 -13.66 5.26 -10.88
N ARG A 75 -12.69 4.34 -10.86
CA ARG A 75 -11.89 4.01 -9.68
C ARG A 75 -10.44 3.83 -10.08
N ALA A 76 -9.54 4.25 -9.20
CA ALA A 76 -8.12 4.01 -9.36
C ALA A 76 -7.52 3.51 -8.04
N ILE A 77 -6.51 2.67 -8.12
CA ILE A 77 -5.74 2.16 -6.99
C ILE A 77 -4.25 2.37 -7.27
N ILE A 78 -3.57 3.09 -6.39
CA ILE A 78 -2.11 3.10 -6.29
C ILE A 78 -1.73 2.01 -5.29
N VAL A 79 -1.20 0.90 -5.78
CA VAL A 79 -0.82 -0.27 -4.98
C VAL A 79 0.67 -0.23 -4.64
N LEU A 80 0.97 -0.14 -3.35
CA LEU A 80 2.32 -0.07 -2.81
C LEU A 80 2.82 -1.46 -2.45
N HIS A 81 4.03 -1.75 -2.91
CA HIS A 81 4.65 -3.06 -2.73
C HIS A 81 5.16 -3.34 -1.31
N GLY A 82 5.42 -4.61 -1.04
CA GLY A 82 6.10 -5.06 0.18
C GLY A 82 7.56 -4.60 0.29
N LYS A 83 8.25 -5.04 1.36
CA LYS A 83 9.68 -4.72 1.59
C LYS A 83 10.58 -5.30 0.50
N GLU A 84 10.06 -6.30 -0.20
CA GLU A 84 10.69 -7.05 -1.26
C GLU A 84 10.94 -6.20 -2.50
N ARG A 85 10.22 -5.07 -2.66
CA ARG A 85 10.31 -4.16 -3.83
C ARG A 85 9.88 -4.79 -5.16
N ALA A 86 9.14 -5.90 -5.09
CA ALA A 86 8.56 -6.56 -6.24
C ALA A 86 7.23 -5.88 -6.65
N CYS A 87 7.30 -4.64 -7.13
CA CYS A 87 6.13 -3.85 -7.53
C CYS A 87 5.22 -4.55 -8.55
N TRP A 88 5.79 -5.35 -9.45
CA TRP A 88 5.02 -6.18 -10.38
C TRP A 88 4.17 -7.22 -9.66
N SER A 89 4.67 -7.77 -8.55
CA SER A 89 4.03 -8.86 -7.82
C SER A 89 2.81 -8.39 -7.06
N ASP A 90 2.92 -7.26 -6.36
CA ASP A 90 1.80 -6.63 -5.68
C ASP A 90 0.76 -6.10 -6.68
N TRP A 91 1.21 -5.54 -7.82
CA TRP A 91 0.31 -5.15 -8.91
C TRP A 91 -0.45 -6.36 -9.48
N ASN A 92 0.26 -7.44 -9.80
CA ASN A 92 -0.32 -8.66 -10.36
C ASN A 92 -1.26 -9.36 -9.37
N SER A 93 -0.91 -9.37 -8.09
CA SER A 93 -1.75 -9.88 -7.01
C SER A 93 -3.08 -9.13 -6.92
N LEU A 94 -3.05 -7.79 -6.97
CA LEU A 94 -4.27 -6.99 -6.97
C LEU A 94 -5.07 -7.18 -8.27
N ASN A 95 -4.37 -7.31 -9.40
CA ASN A 95 -4.99 -7.58 -10.68
C ASN A 95 -5.74 -8.93 -10.68
N ASN A 96 -5.15 -9.98 -10.11
CA ASN A 96 -5.77 -11.29 -9.95
C ASN A 96 -6.92 -11.28 -8.93
N ALA A 97 -6.78 -10.56 -7.82
CA ALA A 97 -7.89 -10.34 -6.89
C ALA A 97 -9.09 -9.68 -7.57
N LEU A 98 -8.84 -8.72 -8.47
CA LEU A 98 -9.89 -8.07 -9.23
C LEU A 98 -10.53 -9.00 -10.28
N TYR A 99 -9.77 -9.93 -10.89
CA TYR A 99 -10.38 -10.99 -11.71
C TYR A 99 -11.39 -11.79 -10.90
N ASN A 100 -10.99 -12.27 -9.72
CA ASN A 100 -11.85 -13.04 -8.82
C ASN A 100 -13.09 -12.24 -8.41
N ALA A 101 -12.91 -10.97 -8.07
CA ALA A 101 -13.99 -10.08 -7.68
C ALA A 101 -15.02 -9.91 -8.82
N THR A 102 -14.57 -9.67 -10.06
CA THR A 102 -15.44 -9.48 -11.23
C THR A 102 -16.13 -10.76 -11.68
N TYR A 103 -15.50 -11.91 -11.45
CA TYR A 103 -16.09 -13.22 -11.70
C TYR A 103 -17.27 -13.47 -10.76
N ASN A 104 -17.10 -13.12 -9.47
CA ASN A 104 -18.12 -13.27 -8.43
C ASN A 104 -19.20 -12.18 -8.47
N ASP A 105 -18.89 -11.00 -9.00
CA ASP A 105 -19.79 -9.85 -9.05
C ASP A 105 -19.71 -9.12 -10.41
N PRO A 106 -20.66 -9.37 -11.33
CA PRO A 106 -20.64 -8.80 -12.68
C PRO A 106 -20.95 -7.30 -12.72
N THR A 107 -21.32 -6.69 -11.58
CA THR A 107 -21.52 -5.23 -11.47
C THR A 107 -20.18 -4.49 -11.43
N ILE A 108 -19.10 -5.17 -11.06
CA ILE A 108 -17.74 -4.63 -11.13
C ILE A 108 -17.27 -4.66 -12.59
N LYS A 109 -16.98 -3.48 -13.13
CA LYS A 109 -16.41 -3.32 -14.48
C LYS A 109 -14.92 -3.10 -14.36
N ARG A 110 -14.14 -4.13 -14.66
CA ARG A 110 -12.67 -4.11 -14.58
C ARG A 110 -12.08 -3.00 -15.45
N GLU A 111 -12.66 -2.81 -16.62
CA GLU A 111 -12.31 -1.78 -17.60
C GLU A 111 -12.47 -0.35 -17.05
N HIS A 112 -13.24 -0.15 -15.97
CA HIS A 112 -13.42 1.14 -15.30
C HIS A 112 -12.50 1.32 -14.08
N ILE A 113 -11.58 0.39 -13.82
CA ILE A 113 -10.70 0.38 -12.64
C ILE A 113 -9.24 0.40 -13.07
N SER A 114 -8.53 1.47 -12.72
CA SER A 114 -7.09 1.62 -12.96
C SER A 114 -6.27 1.13 -11.77
N ILE A 115 -5.25 0.31 -12.01
CA ILE A 115 -4.26 -0.06 -10.99
C ILE A 115 -2.92 0.52 -11.42
N LEU A 116 -2.25 1.25 -10.53
CA LEU A 116 -0.90 1.77 -10.70
C LEU A 116 0.00 1.25 -9.59
N GLY A 117 1.14 0.65 -9.93
CA GLY A 117 2.12 0.13 -8.98
C GLY A 117 3.45 0.86 -9.14
N PRO A 118 3.79 1.84 -8.29
CA PRO A 118 5.09 2.49 -8.31
C PRO A 118 6.17 1.56 -7.74
N CYS A 119 7.36 1.58 -8.34
CA CYS A 119 8.49 0.74 -7.94
C CYS A 119 9.57 1.56 -7.21
N PHE A 120 9.50 1.59 -5.87
CA PHE A 120 10.51 2.26 -5.04
C PHE A 120 11.79 1.44 -4.95
N PHE A 121 12.53 1.41 -6.05
CA PHE A 121 13.81 0.71 -6.16
C PHE A 121 14.93 1.39 -5.38
N THR A 122 15.98 0.61 -5.16
CA THR A 122 17.15 0.92 -4.36
C THR A 122 18.41 0.71 -5.18
N GLU A 123 19.57 1.08 -4.64
CA GLU A 123 20.87 0.79 -5.27
C GLU A 123 21.11 -0.71 -5.53
N ALA A 124 20.54 -1.60 -4.70
CA ALA A 124 20.62 -3.03 -4.94
C ALA A 124 19.95 -3.40 -6.27
N ASP A 125 18.77 -2.83 -6.54
CA ASP A 125 18.02 -3.09 -7.78
C ASP A 125 18.69 -2.44 -9.00
N LEU A 126 19.43 -1.35 -8.81
CA LEU A 126 20.29 -0.76 -9.84
C LEU A 126 21.44 -1.71 -10.19
N LYS A 127 22.13 -2.25 -9.18
CA LYS A 127 23.20 -3.24 -9.35
C LYS A 127 22.67 -4.55 -9.95
N GLY A 128 21.45 -4.95 -9.59
CA GLY A 128 20.79 -6.14 -10.09
C GLY A 128 20.40 -5.99 -11.57
N GLY A 129 19.89 -4.82 -11.97
CA GLY A 129 19.48 -4.52 -13.34
C GLY A 129 17.98 -4.22 -13.51
N ALA A 130 17.19 -4.25 -12.42
CA ALA A 130 15.79 -3.84 -12.45
C ALA A 130 15.60 -2.32 -12.47
N ALA A 131 16.51 -1.57 -11.84
CA ALA A 131 16.52 -0.11 -11.92
C ALA A 131 17.55 0.38 -12.96
N LYS A 132 17.34 1.60 -13.47
CA LYS A 132 18.24 2.25 -14.43
C LYS A 132 18.94 3.46 -13.80
N ASP A 133 20.09 3.80 -14.36
CA ASP A 133 20.79 5.02 -13.97
C ASP A 133 19.98 6.28 -14.31
N GLY A 134 20.07 7.32 -13.48
CA GLY A 134 19.33 8.56 -13.65
C GLY A 134 17.89 8.57 -13.12
N GLN A 135 17.34 7.44 -12.66
CA GLN A 135 16.01 7.38 -12.04
C GLN A 135 16.07 7.62 -10.52
N LEU A 136 14.95 8.00 -9.91
CA LEU A 136 14.85 8.11 -8.45
C LEU A 136 15.10 6.75 -7.77
N LEU A 137 16.00 6.73 -6.79
CA LEU A 137 16.26 5.59 -5.91
C LEU A 137 16.17 5.99 -4.44
N TRP A 138 15.86 5.03 -3.58
CA TRP A 138 15.84 5.21 -2.12
C TRP A 138 16.80 4.24 -1.43
N GLY A 139 17.10 4.54 -0.16
CA GLY A 139 17.76 3.56 0.71
C GLY A 139 16.83 2.38 0.97
N THR A 140 17.39 1.23 1.39
CA THR A 140 16.74 -0.09 1.46
C THR A 140 15.29 -0.07 1.95
N THR A 141 15.00 0.73 2.99
CA THR A 141 13.65 0.88 3.57
C THR A 141 13.25 2.34 3.81
N THR A 142 14.03 3.30 3.29
CA THR A 142 13.79 4.73 3.59
C THR A 142 12.56 5.28 2.88
N TRP A 143 12.21 4.72 1.72
CA TRP A 143 10.96 4.99 1.00
C TRP A 143 9.69 4.69 1.83
N ILE A 144 9.77 3.76 2.79
CA ILE A 144 8.64 3.41 3.67
C ILE A 144 8.27 4.59 4.61
N SER A 145 9.16 5.56 4.76
CA SER A 145 9.07 6.62 5.76
C SER A 145 9.10 8.02 5.15
N GLY A 146 8.90 8.17 3.83
CA GLY A 146 8.87 9.49 3.22
C GLY A 146 10.24 10.19 3.17
N HIS A 147 11.34 9.44 3.26
CA HIS A 147 12.68 10.04 3.13
C HIS A 147 12.95 10.52 1.70
N PRO A 148 13.88 11.48 1.52
CA PRO A 148 14.33 11.89 0.20
C PRO A 148 15.02 10.75 -0.55
N ASN A 149 15.03 10.87 -1.87
CA ASN A 149 15.78 10.02 -2.76
C ASN A 149 17.30 10.13 -2.48
N ILE A 150 18.04 9.06 -2.77
CA ILE A 150 19.50 8.99 -2.63
C ILE A 150 20.22 9.01 -3.99
N ALA A 151 19.48 8.87 -5.08
CA ALA A 151 19.96 9.00 -6.45
C ALA A 151 18.80 9.42 -7.38
N PRO A 152 19.11 9.99 -8.57
CA PRO A 152 20.46 10.39 -9.00
C PRO A 152 20.90 11.69 -8.29
N ASP A 153 22.19 12.01 -8.30
CA ASP A 153 22.69 13.28 -7.70
C ASP A 153 22.09 14.54 -8.35
N SER A 154 21.65 14.44 -9.61
CA SER A 154 21.02 15.54 -10.35
C SER A 154 19.63 15.91 -9.81
N VAL A 155 19.01 15.04 -9.00
CA VAL A 155 17.72 15.27 -8.37
C VAL A 155 17.90 15.01 -6.88
N SER A 156 17.77 16.01 -6.03
CA SER A 156 17.96 15.82 -4.58
C SER A 156 16.75 16.31 -3.79
N GLY A 157 16.55 15.71 -2.61
CA GLY A 157 15.50 16.10 -1.69
C GLY A 157 14.09 15.66 -2.08
N PHE A 158 13.92 14.84 -3.14
CA PHE A 158 12.60 14.41 -3.59
C PHE A 158 12.11 13.22 -2.76
N SER A 159 11.07 13.42 -1.96
CA SER A 159 10.55 12.41 -1.06
C SER A 159 9.83 11.28 -1.81
N SER A 160 9.86 10.08 -1.25
CA SER A 160 8.92 9.02 -1.63
C SER A 160 7.45 9.43 -1.44
N PHE A 161 7.15 10.39 -0.56
CA PHE A 161 5.81 10.95 -0.42
C PHE A 161 5.50 12.05 -1.45
N ASP A 162 6.53 12.74 -1.98
CA ASP A 162 6.35 13.64 -3.14
C ASP A 162 5.98 12.84 -4.39
N VAL A 163 6.53 11.64 -4.56
CA VAL A 163 6.09 10.68 -5.60
C VAL A 163 4.60 10.38 -5.44
N LEU A 164 4.15 10.02 -4.23
CA LEU A 164 2.75 9.69 -4.00
C LEU A 164 1.84 10.90 -4.24
N ASP A 165 2.25 12.10 -3.85
CA ASP A 165 1.53 13.33 -4.18
C ASP A 165 1.41 13.54 -5.69
N ALA A 166 2.47 13.28 -6.47
CA ALA A 166 2.43 13.38 -7.93
C ALA A 166 1.49 12.34 -8.57
N LEU A 167 1.50 11.09 -8.09
CA LEU A 167 0.63 10.03 -8.58
C LEU A 167 -0.84 10.25 -8.20
N VAL A 168 -1.08 10.76 -6.99
CA VAL A 168 -2.41 11.21 -6.56
C VAL A 168 -2.89 12.36 -7.44
N ALA A 169 -2.05 13.36 -7.69
CA ALA A 169 -2.40 14.49 -8.55
C ALA A 169 -2.72 14.05 -9.98
N TYR A 170 -1.98 13.09 -10.53
CA TYR A 170 -2.23 12.50 -11.85
C TYR A 170 -3.64 11.92 -11.98
N TYR A 171 -4.08 11.10 -11.01
CA TYR A 171 -5.44 10.55 -11.04
C TYR A 171 -6.51 11.60 -10.70
N MET A 172 -6.20 12.57 -9.85
CA MET A 172 -7.15 13.61 -9.45
C MET A 172 -7.39 14.69 -10.51
N ASP A 173 -6.59 14.73 -11.59
CA ASP A 173 -6.77 15.63 -12.72
C ASP A 173 -8.01 15.25 -13.54
N LYS A 174 -9.08 16.06 -13.40
CA LYS A 174 -10.34 15.87 -14.12
C LYS A 174 -10.23 16.09 -15.63
N SER A 175 -9.16 16.69 -16.14
CA SER A 175 -8.92 16.78 -17.58
C SER A 175 -8.49 15.44 -18.18
N VAL A 176 -7.85 14.58 -17.38
CA VAL A 176 -7.43 13.22 -17.76
C VAL A 176 -8.49 12.20 -17.33
N TYR A 177 -8.95 12.28 -16.08
CA TYR A 177 -9.88 11.35 -15.46
C TYR A 177 -11.19 12.05 -15.00
N PRO A 178 -12.03 12.51 -15.95
CA PRO A 178 -13.22 13.31 -15.63
C PRO A 178 -14.25 12.56 -14.77
N ASN A 179 -14.29 11.23 -14.86
CA ASN A 179 -15.29 10.38 -14.19
C ASN A 179 -14.75 9.65 -12.95
N LEU A 180 -13.52 9.94 -12.50
CA LEU A 180 -12.94 9.30 -11.32
C LEU A 180 -13.70 9.67 -10.05
N LYS A 181 -14.29 8.67 -9.41
CA LYS A 181 -15.07 8.81 -8.17
C LYS A 181 -14.23 8.55 -6.93
N VAL A 182 -13.29 7.62 -6.99
CA VAL A 182 -12.44 7.25 -5.86
C VAL A 182 -11.04 6.87 -6.33
N LEU A 183 -10.04 7.37 -5.61
CA LEU A 183 -8.66 6.91 -5.66
C LEU A 183 -8.32 6.26 -4.33
N ILE A 184 -7.72 5.08 -4.38
CA ILE A 184 -7.22 4.37 -3.20
C ILE A 184 -5.70 4.35 -3.28
N VAL A 185 -5.04 4.74 -2.20
CA VAL A 185 -3.61 4.45 -2.00
C VAL A 185 -3.52 3.35 -0.97
N GLY A 186 -2.88 2.22 -1.28
CA GLY A 186 -2.85 1.12 -0.32
C GLY A 186 -1.80 0.08 -0.60
N GLY A 187 -1.52 -0.75 0.40
CA GLY A 187 -0.55 -1.82 0.27
C GLY A 187 -0.53 -2.76 1.48
N HIS A 188 0.20 -3.86 1.31
CA HIS A 188 0.42 -4.87 2.33
C HIS A 188 1.84 -4.76 2.92
N SER A 189 2.03 -5.13 4.19
CA SER A 189 3.35 -5.16 4.83
C SER A 189 4.03 -3.79 4.80
N ALA A 190 5.21 -3.65 4.20
CA ALA A 190 5.87 -2.36 4.00
C ALA A 190 4.97 -1.36 3.25
N GLY A 191 4.23 -1.78 2.23
CA GLY A 191 3.28 -0.91 1.52
C GLY A 191 2.16 -0.40 2.43
N GLY A 192 1.73 -1.21 3.40
CA GLY A 192 0.79 -0.80 4.46
C GLY A 192 1.40 0.25 5.39
N GLN A 193 2.67 0.07 5.78
CA GLN A 193 3.40 1.07 6.58
C GLN A 193 3.54 2.39 5.83
N THR A 194 3.95 2.35 4.56
CA THR A 194 4.09 3.54 3.69
C THR A 194 2.76 4.26 3.56
N THR A 195 1.68 3.50 3.32
CA THR A 195 0.32 4.06 3.20
C THR A 195 -0.09 4.78 4.49
N GLN A 196 0.10 4.15 5.65
CA GLN A 196 -0.30 4.73 6.94
C GLN A 196 0.50 6.00 7.26
N ARG A 197 1.80 5.97 7.07
CA ARG A 197 2.70 7.12 7.30
C ARG A 197 2.43 8.25 6.31
N TYR A 198 2.16 7.93 5.05
CA TYR A 198 1.77 8.92 4.04
C TYR A 198 0.43 9.57 4.41
N ALA A 199 -0.56 8.79 4.82
CA ALA A 199 -1.84 9.33 5.29
C ALA A 199 -1.67 10.24 6.52
N ALA A 200 -0.77 9.91 7.46
CA ALA A 200 -0.47 10.77 8.61
C ALA A 200 0.17 12.10 8.20
N LEU A 201 1.16 12.08 7.31
CA LEU A 201 2.00 13.26 7.04
C LEU A 201 1.56 14.11 5.84
N ARG A 202 0.80 13.56 4.90
CA ARG A 202 0.45 14.29 3.68
C ARG A 202 -0.39 15.53 3.95
N LYS A 203 -0.24 16.53 3.08
CA LYS A 203 -1.07 17.73 3.09
C LYS A 203 -2.48 17.39 2.60
N SER A 204 -3.49 18.06 3.17
CA SER A 204 -4.85 17.94 2.67
C SER A 204 -5.02 18.75 1.38
N THR A 205 -5.79 18.21 0.44
CA THR A 205 -6.15 18.89 -0.81
C THR A 205 -7.66 18.97 -0.96
N LYS A 206 -8.13 19.80 -1.89
CA LYS A 206 -9.58 19.91 -2.21
C LYS A 206 -10.20 18.63 -2.78
N ASN A 207 -9.39 17.65 -3.17
CA ASN A 207 -9.82 16.38 -3.76
C ASN A 207 -9.75 15.21 -2.77
N ASP A 208 -9.44 15.47 -1.50
CA ASP A 208 -9.29 14.43 -0.48
C ASP A 208 -10.61 13.71 -0.17
N ASP A 209 -11.76 14.29 -0.54
CA ASP A 209 -13.09 13.65 -0.49
C ASP A 209 -13.19 12.37 -1.33
N ARG A 210 -12.34 12.26 -2.37
CA ARG A 210 -12.25 11.07 -3.24
C ARG A 210 -11.06 10.19 -2.93
N LEU A 211 -10.27 10.48 -1.90
CA LEU A 211 -9.04 9.76 -1.58
C LEU A 211 -9.21 8.89 -0.34
N GLN A 212 -8.90 7.60 -0.49
CA GLN A 212 -8.99 6.61 0.57
C GLN A 212 -7.66 5.88 0.74
N PHE A 213 -7.45 5.33 1.93
CA PHE A 213 -6.22 4.63 2.29
C PHE A 213 -6.52 3.20 2.74
N TRP A 214 -5.86 2.21 2.13
CA TRP A 214 -5.97 0.81 2.53
C TRP A 214 -4.65 0.30 3.12
N ILE A 215 -4.67 -0.05 4.40
CA ILE A 215 -3.50 -0.34 5.22
C ILE A 215 -3.60 -1.79 5.68
N ALA A 216 -2.88 -2.69 5.01
CA ALA A 216 -2.93 -4.12 5.30
C ALA A 216 -1.65 -4.62 5.99
N ASN A 217 -1.80 -5.27 7.14
CA ASN A 217 -0.71 -5.91 7.92
C ASN A 217 0.60 -5.11 8.00
N PRO A 218 0.60 -3.80 8.36
CA PRO A 218 1.84 -3.05 8.45
C PRO A 218 2.80 -3.66 9.47
N GLY A 219 4.08 -3.76 9.06
CA GLY A 219 5.19 -4.24 9.89
C GLY A 219 5.44 -3.40 11.15
N SER A 220 5.04 -2.14 11.16
CA SER A 220 5.03 -1.24 12.31
C SER A 220 4.12 -0.07 11.97
N LEU A 221 3.54 0.60 12.97
CA LEU A 221 2.74 1.82 12.72
C LEU A 221 3.41 3.05 13.31
N CYS A 222 3.02 4.21 12.80
CA CYS A 222 3.18 5.49 13.46
C CYS A 222 2.06 5.64 14.50
N TRP A 223 2.42 5.54 15.78
CA TRP A 223 1.51 5.76 16.90
C TRP A 223 1.08 7.22 16.96
N LEU A 224 -0.18 7.45 17.32
CA LEU A 224 -0.74 8.78 17.40
C LEU A 224 -0.48 9.42 18.77
N THR A 225 -0.32 8.61 19.81
CA THR A 225 0.01 9.02 21.18
C THR A 225 1.47 8.74 21.51
N SER A 226 2.00 9.36 22.56
CA SER A 226 3.31 8.98 23.15
C SER A 226 3.25 7.64 23.88
N ASP A 227 2.08 7.29 24.42
CA ASP A 227 1.90 6.08 25.21
C ASP A 227 2.08 4.84 24.35
N ARG A 228 2.63 3.78 24.97
CA ARG A 228 2.83 2.48 24.35
C ARG A 228 2.13 1.41 25.19
N PRO A 229 1.48 0.41 24.57
CA PRO A 229 0.87 -0.72 25.28
C PRO A 229 1.86 -1.45 26.19
N PHE A 230 3.13 -1.48 25.81
CA PHE A 230 4.21 -2.07 26.60
C PHE A 230 5.39 -1.08 26.64
N PRO A 231 5.42 -0.15 27.62
CA PRO A 231 6.50 0.83 27.73
C PRO A 231 7.87 0.17 27.93
N ASP A 232 8.90 0.74 27.30
CA ASP A 232 10.30 0.33 27.44
C ASP A 232 11.19 1.58 27.54
N ASP A 233 11.59 1.92 28.76
CA ASP A 233 12.44 3.09 29.03
C ASP A 233 13.86 2.96 28.43
N SER A 234 14.28 1.75 28.05
CA SER A 234 15.56 1.53 27.37
C SER A 234 15.50 1.86 25.87
N CYS A 235 14.30 1.93 25.30
CA CYS A 235 14.10 2.22 23.88
C CYS A 235 14.00 3.73 23.62
N GLN A 236 15.13 4.35 23.28
CA GLN A 236 15.15 5.76 22.91
C GLN A 236 14.45 6.03 21.58
N GLY A 237 13.86 7.22 21.47
CA GLY A 237 13.18 7.67 20.26
C GLY A 237 11.92 6.87 19.90
N VAL A 238 11.27 6.23 20.88
CA VAL A 238 10.05 5.43 20.67
C VAL A 238 8.91 6.24 20.06
N ASP A 239 8.90 7.56 20.32
CA ASP A 239 7.89 8.50 19.84
C ASP A 239 8.38 9.39 18.69
N GLU A 240 9.63 9.22 18.27
CA GLU A 240 10.14 9.86 17.06
C GLU A 240 9.48 9.27 15.81
N PHE A 241 9.36 10.08 14.77
CA PHE A 241 8.98 9.56 13.47
C PHE A 241 10.06 8.57 12.99
N LYS A 242 9.73 7.36 12.57
CA LYS A 242 8.47 6.89 11.96
C LYS A 242 7.52 6.10 12.87
N TYR A 243 7.79 6.04 14.17
CA TYR A 243 7.06 5.23 15.15
C TYR A 243 6.09 6.05 15.99
N GLY A 244 6.31 7.35 16.11
CA GLY A 244 5.39 8.29 16.74
C GLY A 244 5.34 9.63 16.02
N LEU A 245 4.90 10.67 16.74
CA LEU A 245 4.66 12.02 16.25
C LEU A 245 5.38 13.11 17.06
N GLU A 246 6.46 12.77 17.76
CA GLU A 246 7.24 13.73 18.55
C GLU A 246 8.14 14.60 17.67
N SER A 247 9.05 13.98 16.92
CA SER A 247 10.13 14.67 16.20
C SER A 247 10.67 13.84 15.02
N ASN A 248 11.80 14.25 14.43
CA ASN A 248 12.49 13.54 13.32
C ASN A 248 11.65 13.28 12.06
N PHE A 249 10.70 14.17 11.78
CA PHE A 249 9.91 14.13 10.55
C PHE A 249 10.78 14.33 9.30
N PRO A 250 10.48 13.64 8.19
CA PRO A 250 11.17 13.90 6.92
C PRO A 250 10.93 15.34 6.46
N ALA A 251 11.87 15.89 5.68
CA ALA A 251 11.77 17.25 5.14
C ALA A 251 10.42 17.54 4.47
N TYR A 252 9.83 16.52 3.81
CA TYR A 252 8.47 16.51 3.27
C TYR A 252 7.41 17.08 4.23
N ALA A 253 7.47 16.68 5.50
CA ALA A 253 6.47 17.00 6.50
C ALA A 253 6.94 17.99 7.57
N ALA A 254 8.25 18.23 7.71
CA ALA A 254 8.84 18.97 8.83
C ALA A 254 8.15 20.32 9.12
N SER A 255 7.92 21.14 8.10
CA SER A 255 7.23 22.43 8.27
C SER A 255 5.77 22.28 8.71
N ASN A 256 5.03 21.30 8.17
CA ASN A 256 3.65 21.06 8.59
C ASN A 256 3.60 20.49 10.01
N ALA A 257 4.48 19.56 10.34
CA ALA A 257 4.53 18.94 11.66
C ALA A 257 4.81 19.99 12.74
N LEU A 258 5.75 20.91 12.47
CA LEU A 258 6.01 22.06 13.33
C LEU A 258 4.78 22.97 13.49
N SER A 259 4.07 23.26 12.40
CA SER A 259 2.90 24.15 12.43
C SER A 259 1.67 23.53 13.09
N LEU A 260 1.46 22.23 12.91
CA LEU A 260 0.26 21.52 13.38
C LEU A 260 0.42 21.00 14.80
N GLY A 261 1.65 20.66 15.18
CA GLY A 261 1.91 19.78 16.31
C GLY A 261 1.25 18.41 16.15
N ARG A 262 1.38 17.58 17.19
CA ARG A 262 0.75 16.25 17.25
C ARG A 262 -0.76 16.31 17.02
N GLU A 263 -1.47 17.14 17.77
CA GLU A 263 -2.93 17.23 17.70
C GLU A 263 -3.43 17.64 16.31
N GLY A 264 -2.76 18.58 15.64
CA GLY A 264 -3.13 18.96 14.28
C GLY A 264 -2.89 17.85 13.25
N ILE A 265 -1.85 17.02 13.44
CA ILE A 265 -1.61 15.82 12.63
C ILE A 265 -2.72 14.78 12.90
N ILE A 266 -3.04 14.50 14.16
CA ILE A 266 -4.09 13.53 14.56
C ILE A 266 -5.45 13.96 13.99
N ASN A 267 -5.84 15.21 14.17
CA ASN A 267 -7.10 15.75 13.66
C ASN A 267 -7.20 15.60 12.14
N ARG A 268 -6.11 15.90 11.42
CA ARG A 268 -6.04 15.68 9.97
C ARG A 268 -6.10 14.20 9.62
N TYR A 269 -5.44 13.35 10.37
CA TYR A 269 -5.41 11.90 10.13
C TYR A 269 -6.80 11.28 10.31
N HIS A 270 -7.50 11.63 11.38
CA HIS A 270 -8.85 11.16 11.69
C HIS A 270 -9.92 11.66 10.71
N SER A 271 -9.65 12.74 9.97
CA SER A 271 -10.56 13.23 8.92
C SER A 271 -10.44 12.45 7.60
N ARG A 272 -9.56 11.44 7.52
CA ARG A 272 -9.32 10.67 6.30
C ARG A 272 -10.15 9.39 6.29
N ALA A 273 -10.49 8.92 5.10
CA ALA A 273 -11.05 7.59 4.90
C ALA A 273 -9.95 6.53 4.99
N LEU A 274 -9.88 5.84 6.12
CA LEU A 274 -8.85 4.85 6.45
C LEU A 274 -9.48 3.45 6.49
N SER A 275 -8.81 2.46 5.94
CA SER A 275 -9.24 1.07 5.99
C SER A 275 -8.09 0.20 6.45
N TYR A 276 -8.13 -0.21 7.70
CA TYR A 276 -7.19 -1.15 8.26
C TYR A 276 -7.65 -2.59 8.00
N ALA A 277 -6.74 -3.44 7.53
CA ALA A 277 -7.01 -4.85 7.35
C ALA A 277 -5.91 -5.70 8.00
N TRP A 278 -6.32 -6.68 8.80
CA TRP A 278 -5.41 -7.50 9.61
C TRP A 278 -5.67 -8.99 9.41
N GLY A 279 -4.70 -9.71 8.87
CA GLY A 279 -4.74 -11.16 8.75
C GLY A 279 -4.73 -11.82 10.12
N LEU A 280 -5.76 -12.60 10.45
CA LEU A 280 -5.89 -13.24 11.76
C LEU A 280 -4.83 -14.33 12.02
N LYS A 281 -4.12 -14.78 10.98
CA LYS A 281 -2.98 -15.71 11.11
C LYS A 281 -1.63 -15.01 10.89
N ASP A 282 -1.60 -13.68 10.86
CA ASP A 282 -0.37 -12.92 10.65
C ASP A 282 0.39 -12.73 11.97
N GLU A 283 0.95 -13.82 12.45
CA GLU A 283 1.66 -13.91 13.73
C GLU A 283 3.17 -13.63 13.59
N GLY A 284 3.63 -13.20 12.41
CA GLY A 284 5.03 -12.87 12.16
C GLY A 284 5.46 -11.55 12.81
N ASN A 285 6.74 -11.46 13.15
CA ASN A 285 7.35 -10.37 13.94
C ASN A 285 7.28 -8.98 13.28
N GLY A 286 7.42 -8.87 11.96
CA GLY A 286 7.44 -7.56 11.29
C GLY A 286 8.73 -6.77 11.56
N ASP A 287 8.63 -5.50 11.95
CA ASP A 287 9.78 -4.64 12.29
C ASP A 287 10.30 -4.97 13.69
N THR A 288 11.54 -5.42 13.80
CA THR A 288 12.14 -5.96 15.03
C THR A 288 12.93 -4.94 15.87
N ARG A 289 12.89 -3.65 15.50
CA ARG A 289 13.53 -2.56 16.27
C ARG A 289 12.73 -2.25 17.51
N CYS A 290 13.38 -1.84 18.61
CA CYS A 290 12.73 -1.63 19.91
C CYS A 290 11.47 -0.74 19.86
N GLN A 291 11.44 0.25 18.95
CA GLN A 291 10.30 1.17 18.77
C GLN A 291 9.05 0.50 18.17
N ALA A 292 9.18 -0.71 17.62
CA ALA A 292 8.12 -1.56 17.10
C ALA A 292 8.04 -2.91 17.83
N GLU A 293 9.17 -3.59 17.98
CA GLU A 293 9.35 -4.82 18.73
C GLU A 293 10.61 -4.71 19.57
N VAL A 294 10.51 -4.96 20.86
CA VAL A 294 11.74 -5.23 21.62
C VAL A 294 12.01 -6.71 21.45
N SER A 295 13.02 -7.02 20.64
CA SER A 295 13.70 -8.32 20.68
C SER A 295 14.96 -8.09 21.51
N CYS A 296 14.97 -8.54 22.77
CA CYS A 296 16.19 -8.50 23.57
C CYS A 296 17.25 -9.30 22.82
N HIS A 297 18.35 -8.64 22.48
CA HIS A 297 19.56 -9.28 22.01
C HIS A 297 20.14 -10.11 23.16
N LEU A 298 19.66 -11.35 23.32
CA LEU A 298 20.26 -12.33 24.21
C LEU A 298 20.44 -13.64 23.45
N SER A 299 21.71 -13.91 23.14
CA SER A 299 22.31 -15.20 22.82
C SER A 299 21.49 -16.40 23.30
N LEU A 300 20.97 -17.21 22.35
CA LEU A 300 20.61 -18.63 22.42
C LEU A 300 19.89 -19.21 23.67
N VAL A 301 19.47 -18.39 24.63
CA VAL A 301 18.83 -18.79 25.89
C VAL A 301 17.79 -17.73 26.27
N ALA A 302 16.83 -17.48 25.39
CA ALA A 302 15.66 -16.66 25.71
C ALA A 302 14.40 -17.37 25.22
N ILE A 303 14.17 -18.57 25.76
CA ILE A 303 12.81 -19.10 25.87
C ILE A 303 12.13 -18.28 26.98
N ALA A 304 11.17 -17.44 26.59
CA ALA A 304 10.15 -16.86 27.47
C ALA A 304 10.64 -15.95 28.62
N ILE A 305 11.19 -14.77 28.31
CA ILE A 305 11.15 -13.63 29.24
C ILE A 305 10.35 -12.51 28.57
N ASN A 306 9.40 -11.93 29.29
CA ASN A 306 8.53 -10.84 28.84
C ASN A 306 9.35 -9.60 28.44
N VAL A 307 9.77 -9.56 27.19
CA VAL A 307 10.40 -8.39 26.60
C VAL A 307 9.29 -7.41 26.17
N PRO A 308 9.26 -6.16 26.68
CA PRO A 308 8.18 -5.22 26.41
C PRO A 308 8.16 -4.79 24.94
N GLN A 309 7.25 -5.32 24.14
CA GLN A 309 7.16 -4.95 22.73
C GLN A 309 6.30 -3.71 22.57
N THR A 310 6.94 -2.56 22.41
CA THR A 310 6.27 -1.23 22.40
C THR A 310 5.02 -1.16 21.52
N GLN A 311 4.93 -1.93 20.43
CA GLN A 311 3.72 -2.06 19.62
C GLN A 311 3.04 -3.44 19.73
N GLY A 312 3.79 -4.52 19.97
CA GLY A 312 3.33 -5.92 20.07
C GLY A 312 4.24 -6.92 19.33
N SER A 313 4.09 -8.22 19.64
CA SER A 313 4.96 -9.31 19.16
C SER A 313 4.84 -9.69 17.71
N SER A 314 3.71 -9.37 17.10
CA SER A 314 3.39 -9.79 15.75
C SER A 314 2.58 -8.72 15.03
N HIS A 315 2.47 -8.83 13.70
CA HIS A 315 1.60 -7.95 12.92
C HIS A 315 0.20 -7.87 13.51
N ILE A 316 -0.43 -9.02 13.79
CA ILE A 316 -1.78 -9.05 14.36
C ILE A 316 -1.85 -8.47 15.78
N ALA A 317 -0.82 -8.70 16.62
CA ALA A 317 -0.77 -8.10 17.95
C ALA A 317 -0.67 -6.58 17.88
N ARG A 318 0.18 -6.04 17.00
CA ARG A 318 0.31 -4.59 16.75
C ARG A 318 -1.00 -3.99 16.28
N GLY A 319 -1.69 -4.66 15.37
CA GLY A 319 -3.00 -4.21 14.91
C GLY A 319 -4.03 -4.10 16.01
N LYS A 320 -4.11 -5.12 16.88
CA LYS A 320 -5.01 -5.08 18.05
C LYS A 320 -4.67 -3.93 18.99
N GLN A 321 -3.39 -3.69 19.28
CA GLN A 321 -2.97 -2.59 20.15
C GLN A 321 -3.21 -1.21 19.53
N PHE A 322 -2.99 -1.07 18.22
CA PHE A 322 -3.26 0.19 17.52
C PHE A 322 -4.76 0.52 17.51
N VAL A 323 -5.61 -0.48 17.26
CA VAL A 323 -7.08 -0.33 17.33
C VAL A 323 -7.50 0.03 18.75
N ALA A 324 -6.93 -0.61 19.78
CA ALA A 324 -7.20 -0.25 21.18
C ALA A 324 -6.76 1.20 21.50
N MET A 325 -5.63 1.67 20.96
CA MET A 325 -5.21 3.07 21.08
C MET A 325 -6.27 4.01 20.45
N LEU A 326 -6.77 3.72 19.24
CA LEU A 326 -7.82 4.53 18.62
C LEU A 326 -9.10 4.58 19.48
N GLU A 327 -9.54 3.44 20.00
CA GLU A 327 -10.71 3.38 20.90
C GLU A 327 -10.50 4.24 22.16
N ASN A 328 -9.32 4.18 22.77
CA ASN A 328 -8.97 4.99 23.94
C ASN A 328 -8.88 6.49 23.65
N MET A 329 -8.64 6.88 22.40
CA MET A 329 -8.62 8.28 21.95
C MET A 329 -10.02 8.86 21.68
N GLY A 330 -11.10 8.13 22.01
CA GLY A 330 -12.48 8.56 21.81
C GLY A 330 -13.24 7.80 20.74
N GLY A 331 -12.75 6.62 20.34
CA GLY A 331 -13.39 5.73 19.38
C GLY A 331 -12.71 5.71 18.02
N ILE A 332 -13.03 4.69 17.22
CA ILE A 332 -12.62 4.62 15.81
C ILE A 332 -13.19 5.82 15.04
N PRO A 333 -12.37 6.60 14.31
CA PRO A 333 -12.86 7.76 13.56
C PRO A 333 -13.93 7.36 12.53
N ASN A 334 -14.91 8.23 12.28
CA ASN A 334 -16.11 7.91 11.48
C ASN A 334 -15.84 7.32 10.09
N LEU A 335 -14.78 7.77 9.41
CA LEU A 335 -14.41 7.29 8.07
C LEU A 335 -13.37 6.16 8.12
N THR A 336 -13.08 5.63 9.31
CA THR A 336 -12.14 4.53 9.52
C THR A 336 -12.88 3.20 9.65
N THR A 337 -12.39 2.20 8.92
CA THR A 337 -12.86 0.81 9.05
C THR A 337 -11.72 -0.09 9.52
N VAL A 338 -12.06 -1.13 10.27
CA VAL A 338 -11.13 -2.14 10.77
C VAL A 338 -11.66 -3.52 10.41
N ASP A 339 -10.94 -4.19 9.53
CA ASP A 339 -11.30 -5.51 9.00
C ASP A 339 -10.33 -6.58 9.53
N TRP A 340 -10.87 -7.60 10.20
CA TRP A 340 -10.12 -8.77 10.67
C TRP A 340 -10.30 -9.93 9.69
N VAL A 341 -9.26 -10.28 8.95
CA VAL A 341 -9.33 -11.20 7.81
C VAL A 341 -9.08 -12.64 8.24
N PRO A 342 -10.10 -13.52 8.26
CA PRO A 342 -9.95 -14.91 8.72
C PRO A 342 -9.09 -15.72 7.76
N GLY A 343 -8.26 -16.61 8.32
CA GLY A 343 -7.52 -17.60 7.52
C GLY A 343 -6.29 -17.07 6.77
N VAL A 344 -6.07 -15.75 6.73
CA VAL A 344 -4.95 -15.12 6.01
C VAL A 344 -3.82 -14.75 6.96
N SER A 345 -2.57 -15.10 6.57
CA SER A 345 -1.33 -14.75 7.26
C SER A 345 -0.65 -13.54 6.61
N HIS A 346 0.68 -13.41 6.70
CA HIS A 346 1.46 -12.37 6.01
C HIS A 346 1.53 -12.59 4.48
N ASN A 347 0.39 -12.58 3.81
CA ASN A 347 0.26 -12.96 2.41
C ASN A 347 -0.45 -11.87 1.60
N THR A 348 0.29 -11.20 0.71
CA THR A 348 -0.21 -10.11 -0.15
C THR A 348 -1.44 -10.54 -0.95
N ALA A 349 -1.35 -11.63 -1.72
CA ALA A 349 -2.44 -12.10 -2.58
C ALA A 349 -3.70 -12.45 -1.78
N GLY A 350 -3.54 -13.11 -0.63
CA GLY A 350 -4.62 -13.46 0.28
C GLY A 350 -5.31 -12.24 0.87
N MET A 351 -4.55 -11.20 1.27
CA MET A 351 -5.13 -9.95 1.78
C MET A 351 -5.89 -9.20 0.68
N MET A 352 -5.35 -9.11 -0.53
CA MET A 352 -5.99 -8.43 -1.66
C MET A 352 -7.25 -9.17 -2.15
N ALA A 353 -7.21 -10.50 -2.18
CA ALA A 353 -8.33 -11.34 -2.62
C ALA A 353 -9.38 -11.61 -1.53
N SER A 354 -9.12 -11.20 -0.28
CA SER A 354 -10.09 -11.31 0.82
C SER A 354 -11.31 -10.43 0.58
N ASP A 355 -12.42 -10.74 1.26
CA ASP A 355 -13.62 -9.88 1.22
C ASP A 355 -13.29 -8.44 1.61
N ALA A 356 -12.46 -8.24 2.64
CA ALA A 356 -12.01 -6.93 3.07
C ALA A 356 -11.20 -6.18 1.99
N GLY A 357 -10.30 -6.88 1.30
CA GLY A 357 -9.50 -6.32 0.20
C GLY A 357 -10.37 -5.97 -1.02
N ILE A 358 -11.22 -6.90 -1.43
CA ILE A 358 -12.15 -6.71 -2.56
C ILE A 358 -13.17 -5.61 -2.25
N ASP A 359 -13.62 -5.48 -1.00
CA ASP A 359 -14.57 -4.45 -0.60
C ASP A 359 -14.03 -3.05 -0.88
N LYS A 360 -12.73 -2.82 -0.68
CA LYS A 360 -12.12 -1.52 -0.99
C LYS A 360 -12.04 -1.28 -2.49
N VAL A 361 -11.91 -2.31 -3.31
CA VAL A 361 -12.04 -2.17 -4.77
C VAL A 361 -13.49 -1.85 -5.19
N LYS A 362 -14.49 -2.21 -4.37
CA LYS A 362 -15.93 -2.05 -4.64
C LYS A 362 -16.54 -0.74 -4.12
N LYS A 363 -16.25 -0.35 -2.88
CA LYS A 363 -17.03 0.66 -2.16
C LYS A 363 -16.38 2.04 -2.20
N VAL A 364 -17.23 3.07 -2.22
CA VAL A 364 -16.84 4.43 -1.83
C VAL A 364 -17.23 4.56 -0.37
N ILE A 365 -16.26 4.80 0.51
CA ILE A 365 -16.52 5.21 1.89
C ILE A 365 -17.00 6.66 1.81
N TYR A 366 -18.26 6.90 2.18
CA TYR A 366 -18.87 8.23 2.27
C TYR A 366 -18.84 8.72 3.72
#